data_AF-A0A7S1IEB4-F1
#
_entry.id   AF-A0A7S1IEB4-F1
#
_cell.length_a   1.000
_cell.length_b   1.000
_cell.length_c   1.000
_cell.angle_alpha   90.00
_cell.angle_beta   90.00
_cell.angle_gamma   90.00
#
_symmetry.space_group_name_H-M   'P 1'
#
loop_
_entity.id
_entity.type
_entity.pdbx_description
1 polymer ?
#
loop_
_entity_poly.entity_id
_entity_poly.type
_entity_poly.pdbx_seq_one_letter_code
_entity_poly.pdbx_strand_id
1 'polypeptide(L)'
;MIDQIVSFNRCQEFDLGTHVIRLLTIDPRVDCSATQYRRHQVVSVIFLLVYGVGIPIGFRLVGFALNITKGRKFEDDTFMFLRKGFSDQYPYWELVNLMRKLILVIIVVFMVDPVLEIYVVSWSILAFLIVQVLIQPYQNHLINRLETLSLTTILVSVNMALLWQSHLFTEGGAVDWVLRVVLISLQGGLLAIFVVIFGK
;
A
#
# COMPACT_ATOMS: atom_id res chain seq x y z
N MET A 1 11.34 14.81 3.98
CA MET A 1 11.36 14.21 2.62
C MET A 1 10.13 13.35 2.36
N ILE A 2 9.62 12.60 3.35
CA ILE A 2 8.34 11.85 3.24
C ILE A 2 7.13 12.79 3.06
N ASP A 3 7.13 13.96 3.72
CA ASP A 3 6.05 14.96 3.59
C ASP A 3 5.88 15.51 2.16
N GLN A 4 6.95 15.52 1.35
CA GLN A 4 6.88 15.97 -0.04
C GLN A 4 6.23 14.95 -0.97
N ILE A 5 6.27 13.65 -0.63
CA ILE A 5 5.63 12.60 -1.44
C ILE A 5 4.14 12.53 -1.11
N VAL A 6 3.79 12.66 0.18
CA VAL A 6 2.40 12.57 0.66
C VAL A 6 1.59 13.85 0.33
N SER A 7 2.25 15.01 0.16
CA SER A 7 1.58 16.26 -0.25
C SER A 7 1.41 16.41 -1.77
N PHE A 8 1.92 15.49 -2.58
CA PHE A 8 1.93 15.62 -4.04
C PHE A 8 0.54 15.66 -4.68
N ASN A 9 -0.47 15.05 -4.04
CA ASN A 9 -1.86 15.08 -4.50
C ASN A 9 -2.82 15.75 -3.51
N ARG A 10 -2.33 16.40 -2.44
CA ARG A 10 -3.21 17.04 -1.46
C ARG A 10 -3.71 18.38 -1.96
N CYS A 11 -5.02 18.51 -2.01
CA CYS A 11 -5.70 19.76 -2.31
C CYS A 11 -6.25 20.35 -1.02
N GLN A 12 -5.92 21.60 -0.75
CA GLN A 12 -6.44 22.35 0.39
C GLN A 12 -7.50 23.35 -0.08
N GLU A 13 -8.61 23.44 0.63
CA GLU A 13 -9.66 24.41 0.35
C GLU A 13 -9.30 25.77 0.98
N PHE A 14 -9.45 26.84 0.21
CA PHE A 14 -9.32 28.22 0.67
C PHE A 14 -10.63 28.95 0.41
N ASP A 15 -11.22 29.51 1.48
CA ASP A 15 -12.42 30.34 1.41
C ASP A 15 -12.01 31.81 1.30
N LEU A 16 -12.29 32.41 0.13
CA LEU A 16 -12.02 33.83 -0.15
C LEU A 16 -13.26 34.72 0.12
N GLY A 17 -14.27 34.20 0.83
CA GLY A 17 -15.51 34.89 1.20
C GLY A 17 -16.51 35.10 0.06
N THR A 18 -16.08 34.93 -1.20
CA THR A 18 -16.92 35.02 -2.41
C THR A 18 -16.97 33.73 -3.21
N HIS A 19 -15.93 32.88 -3.09
CA HIS A 19 -15.81 31.59 -3.76
C HIS A 19 -14.79 30.72 -3.01
N VAL A 20 -15.00 29.40 -3.04
CA VAL A 20 -14.09 28.39 -2.48
C VAL A 20 -13.22 27.86 -3.61
N ILE A 21 -11.90 28.00 -3.48
CA ILE A 21 -10.93 27.43 -4.43
C ILE A 21 -10.16 26.29 -3.77
N ARG A 22 -9.85 25.26 -4.55
CA ARG A 22 -9.05 24.11 -4.09
C ARG A 22 -7.69 24.18 -4.72
N LEU A 23 -6.65 24.42 -3.93
CA LEU A 23 -5.28 24.58 -4.44
C LEU A 23 -4.40 23.41 -4.00
N LEU A 24 -3.45 23.04 -4.86
CA LEU A 24 -2.48 21.99 -4.55
C LEU A 24 -1.50 22.48 -3.46
N THR A 25 -1.24 21.66 -2.43
CA THR A 25 -0.41 22.07 -1.30
C THR A 25 1.07 22.33 -1.68
N ILE A 26 1.60 21.58 -2.65
CA ILE A 26 2.99 21.75 -3.12
C ILE A 26 3.14 22.96 -4.06
N ASP A 27 2.15 23.21 -4.91
CA ASP A 27 2.14 24.37 -5.82
C ASP A 27 0.77 25.05 -5.82
N PRO A 28 0.59 26.12 -5.02
CA PRO A 28 -0.67 26.85 -4.93
C PRO A 28 -1.09 27.55 -6.23
N ARG A 29 -0.28 27.51 -7.30
CA ARG A 29 -0.68 28.00 -8.63
C ARG A 29 -1.60 27.04 -9.36
N VAL A 30 -1.64 25.78 -8.94
CA VAL A 30 -2.45 24.73 -9.57
C VAL A 30 -3.78 24.62 -8.84
N ASP A 31 -4.86 24.96 -9.55
CA ASP A 31 -6.23 24.77 -9.08
C ASP A 31 -6.68 23.33 -9.31
N CYS A 32 -6.95 22.61 -8.22
CA CYS A 32 -7.43 21.24 -8.21
C CYS A 32 -8.87 21.11 -8.74
N SER A 33 -9.65 22.21 -8.73
CA SER A 33 -11.01 22.22 -9.27
C SER A 33 -11.03 22.32 -10.79
N ALA A 34 -9.91 22.73 -11.40
CA ALA A 34 -9.79 22.85 -12.84
C ALA A 34 -9.95 21.48 -13.52
N THR A 35 -10.75 21.45 -14.60
CA THR A 35 -10.98 20.23 -15.39
C THR A 35 -9.70 19.65 -16.00
N GLN A 36 -8.69 20.49 -16.24
CA GLN A 36 -7.37 20.07 -16.69
C GLN A 36 -6.65 19.20 -15.66
N TYR A 37 -6.60 19.62 -14.39
CA TYR A 37 -5.95 18.84 -13.32
C TYR A 37 -6.64 17.48 -13.12
N ARG A 38 -7.98 17.48 -13.08
CA ARG A 38 -8.76 16.24 -12.96
C ARG A 38 -8.52 15.28 -14.14
N ARG A 39 -8.34 15.79 -15.36
CA ARG A 39 -8.03 14.98 -16.53
C ARG A 39 -6.66 14.32 -16.42
N HIS A 40 -5.64 15.05 -15.95
CA HIS A 40 -4.30 14.49 -15.74
C HIS A 40 -4.28 13.42 -14.66
N GLN A 41 -5.00 13.63 -13.55
CA GLN A 41 -5.09 12.63 -12.48
C GLN A 41 -5.75 11.32 -12.97
N VAL A 42 -6.82 11.42 -13.76
CA VAL A 42 -7.49 10.25 -14.37
C VAL A 42 -6.57 9.52 -15.34
N VAL A 43 -5.83 10.24 -16.18
CA VAL A 43 -4.86 9.64 -17.12
C VAL A 43 -3.77 8.88 -16.37
N SER A 44 -3.21 9.46 -15.30
CA SER A 44 -2.20 8.80 -14.47
C SER A 44 -2.74 7.51 -13.82
N VAL A 45 -3.97 7.52 -13.33
CA VAL A 45 -4.60 6.31 -12.78
C VAL A 45 -4.83 5.26 -13.85
N ILE A 46 -5.32 5.64 -15.04
CA ILE A 46 -5.50 4.70 -16.15
C ILE A 46 -4.16 4.06 -16.51
N PHE A 47 -3.10 4.85 -16.60
CA PHE A 47 -1.76 4.34 -16.89
C PHE A 47 -1.28 3.37 -15.80
N LEU A 48 -1.50 3.72 -14.53
CA LEU A 48 -1.17 2.88 -13.38
C LEU A 48 -1.96 1.56 -13.36
N LEU A 49 -3.24 1.59 -13.72
CA LEU A 49 -4.07 0.38 -13.86
C LEU A 49 -3.63 -0.46 -15.06
N VAL A 50 -3.34 0.16 -16.21
CA VAL A 50 -2.87 -0.54 -17.40
C VAL A 50 -1.54 -1.23 -17.12
N TYR A 51 -0.60 -0.59 -16.45
CA TYR A 51 0.67 -1.24 -16.09
C TYR A 51 0.49 -2.23 -14.94
N GLY A 52 -0.19 -1.85 -13.86
CA GLY A 52 -0.35 -2.65 -12.66
C GLY A 52 -1.20 -3.91 -12.87
N VAL A 53 -2.22 -3.83 -13.72
CA VAL A 53 -3.14 -4.94 -14.03
C VAL A 53 -2.80 -5.59 -15.39
N GLY A 54 -2.30 -4.83 -16.35
CA GLY A 54 -1.91 -5.37 -17.65
C GLY A 54 -0.73 -6.33 -17.58
N ILE A 55 0.22 -6.12 -16.64
CA ILE A 55 1.30 -7.08 -16.39
C ILE A 55 0.76 -8.45 -15.89
N PRO A 56 -0.07 -8.53 -14.81
CA PRO A 56 -0.62 -9.80 -14.37
C PRO A 56 -1.57 -10.46 -15.38
N ILE A 57 -2.40 -9.68 -16.10
CA ILE A 57 -3.28 -10.21 -17.14
C ILE A 57 -2.48 -10.72 -18.33
N GLY A 58 -1.51 -9.93 -18.81
CA GLY A 58 -0.62 -10.31 -19.91
C GLY A 58 0.14 -11.59 -19.59
N PHE A 59 0.64 -11.73 -18.37
CA PHE A 59 1.27 -12.97 -17.91
C PHE A 59 0.33 -14.19 -18.00
N ARG A 60 -0.92 -14.08 -17.51
CA ARG A 60 -1.90 -15.17 -17.62
C ARG A 60 -2.31 -15.47 -19.05
N LEU A 61 -2.55 -14.45 -19.87
CA LEU A 61 -2.96 -14.61 -21.27
C LEU A 61 -1.88 -15.26 -22.11
N VAL A 62 -0.63 -14.82 -21.95
CA VAL A 62 0.53 -15.41 -22.62
C VAL A 62 0.66 -16.87 -22.19
N GLY A 63 0.69 -17.15 -20.88
CA GLY A 63 0.74 -18.52 -20.36
C GLY A 63 -0.38 -19.42 -20.90
N PHE A 64 -1.62 -18.92 -20.96
CA PHE A 64 -2.77 -19.67 -21.51
C PHE A 64 -2.65 -19.89 -23.02
N ALA A 65 -2.31 -18.87 -23.79
CA ALA A 65 -2.16 -18.95 -25.25
C ALA A 65 -1.06 -19.93 -25.66
N LEU A 66 0.04 -19.97 -24.91
CA LEU A 66 1.16 -20.87 -25.16
C LEU A 66 0.81 -22.31 -24.79
N ASN A 67 0.09 -22.51 -23.69
CA ASN A 67 -0.40 -23.83 -23.27
C ASN A 67 -1.40 -24.44 -24.28
N ILE A 68 -2.19 -23.59 -24.97
CA ILE A 68 -3.11 -23.99 -26.03
C ILE A 68 -2.39 -24.28 -27.36
N THR A 69 -1.43 -23.45 -27.76
CA THR A 69 -0.84 -23.51 -29.11
C THR A 69 0.34 -24.46 -29.23
N LYS A 70 1.09 -24.70 -28.14
CA LYS A 70 2.23 -25.61 -28.14
C LYS A 70 2.23 -26.33 -26.80
N GLY A 71 2.01 -27.65 -26.78
CA GLY A 71 2.27 -28.51 -25.61
C GLY A 71 3.74 -28.54 -25.16
N ARG A 72 4.53 -27.52 -25.51
CA ARG A 72 5.85 -27.25 -24.97
C ARG A 72 5.67 -26.61 -23.60
N LYS A 73 6.30 -27.20 -22.59
CA LYS A 73 6.63 -26.50 -21.35
C LYS A 73 7.37 -25.22 -21.76
N PHE A 74 6.70 -24.10 -21.57
CA PHE A 74 7.20 -22.78 -21.93
C PHE A 74 8.55 -22.58 -21.23
N GLU A 75 9.64 -22.53 -22.00
CA GLU A 75 11.00 -22.44 -21.49
C GLU A 75 11.08 -21.29 -20.47
N ASP A 76 11.42 -21.67 -19.25
CA ASP A 76 11.18 -20.92 -18.01
C ASP A 76 11.90 -19.56 -17.94
N ASP A 77 12.89 -19.31 -18.79
CA ASP A 77 13.85 -18.22 -18.60
C ASP A 77 13.26 -16.81 -18.74
N THR A 78 12.29 -16.60 -19.63
CA THR A 78 11.70 -15.25 -19.82
C THR A 78 10.88 -14.80 -18.61
N PHE A 79 10.23 -15.74 -17.92
CA PHE A 79 9.42 -15.46 -16.73
C PHE A 79 10.03 -15.98 -15.43
N MET A 80 11.29 -16.41 -15.48
CA MET A 80 12.03 -16.84 -14.29
C MET A 80 12.02 -15.71 -13.27
N PHE A 81 12.12 -14.44 -13.69
CA PHE A 81 12.04 -13.29 -12.79
C PHE A 81 10.76 -13.25 -11.93
N LEU A 82 9.60 -13.63 -12.48
CA LEU A 82 8.31 -13.55 -11.77
C LEU A 82 8.03 -14.77 -10.86
N ARG A 83 8.70 -15.90 -11.10
CA ARG A 83 8.48 -17.17 -10.36
C ARG A 83 9.62 -17.53 -9.42
N LYS A 84 10.84 -17.05 -9.68
CA LYS A 84 12.04 -17.44 -8.93
C LYS A 84 11.95 -16.96 -7.48
N GLY A 85 12.13 -17.89 -6.55
CA GLY A 85 12.10 -17.62 -5.10
C GLY A 85 10.77 -17.97 -4.41
N PHE A 86 9.73 -18.31 -5.17
CA PHE A 86 8.44 -18.77 -4.64
C PHE A 86 8.31 -20.29 -4.68
N SER A 87 7.59 -20.85 -3.71
CA SER A 87 7.27 -22.28 -3.67
C SER A 87 6.48 -22.66 -4.92
N ASP A 88 6.70 -23.88 -5.44
CA ASP A 88 6.00 -24.39 -6.63
C ASP A 88 4.48 -24.41 -6.47
N GLN A 89 4.00 -24.37 -5.22
CA GLN A 89 2.58 -24.28 -4.87
C GLN A 89 1.99 -22.88 -5.12
N TYR A 90 2.80 -21.83 -5.12
CA TYR A 90 2.35 -20.43 -5.22
C TYR A 90 3.12 -19.60 -6.26
N PRO A 91 3.16 -20.03 -7.55
CA PRO A 91 3.95 -19.35 -8.59
C PRO A 91 3.40 -17.97 -8.99
N TYR A 92 2.18 -17.64 -8.59
CA TYR A 92 1.52 -16.37 -8.88
C TYR A 92 1.65 -15.34 -7.75
N TRP A 93 2.41 -15.65 -6.69
CA TRP A 93 2.48 -14.78 -5.51
C TRP A 93 3.09 -13.41 -5.80
N GLU A 94 4.04 -13.32 -6.73
CA GLU A 94 4.57 -12.01 -7.16
C GLU A 94 3.47 -11.10 -7.71
N LEU A 95 2.48 -11.67 -8.40
CA LEU A 95 1.32 -10.90 -8.87
C LEU A 95 0.46 -10.41 -7.70
N VAL A 96 0.33 -11.20 -6.63
CA VAL A 96 -0.38 -10.79 -5.41
C VAL A 96 0.33 -9.61 -4.74
N ASN A 97 1.67 -9.66 -4.67
CA ASN A 97 2.49 -8.56 -4.15
C ASN A 97 2.36 -7.27 -4.99
N LEU A 98 2.29 -7.40 -6.33
CA LEU A 98 2.06 -6.27 -7.22
C LEU A 98 0.65 -5.69 -7.06
N MET A 99 -0.37 -6.53 -6.99
CA MET A 99 -1.75 -6.10 -6.75
C MET A 99 -1.92 -5.40 -5.40
N ARG A 100 -1.24 -5.88 -4.35
CA ARG A 100 -1.18 -5.19 -3.05
C ARG A 100 -0.66 -3.77 -3.19
N LYS A 101 0.49 -3.59 -3.86
CA LYS A 101 1.09 -2.26 -4.09
C LYS A 101 0.14 -1.36 -4.87
N LEU A 102 -0.55 -1.91 -5.88
CA LEU A 102 -1.54 -1.18 -6.66
C LEU A 102 -2.71 -0.68 -5.80
N ILE A 103 -3.27 -1.54 -4.94
CA ILE A 103 -4.37 -1.20 -4.03
C ILE A 103 -3.95 -0.05 -3.11
N LEU A 104 -2.75 -0.12 -2.52
CA LEU A 104 -2.24 0.93 -1.64
C LEU A 104 -2.10 2.27 -2.38
N VAL A 105 -1.57 2.27 -3.61
CA VAL A 105 -1.46 3.49 -4.41
C VAL A 105 -2.84 4.07 -4.73
N ILE A 106 -3.83 3.24 -5.06
CA ILE A 106 -5.20 3.69 -5.29
C ILE A 106 -5.77 4.36 -4.04
N ILE A 107 -5.62 3.74 -2.86
CA ILE A 107 -6.11 4.31 -1.60
C ILE A 107 -5.50 5.70 -1.36
N VAL A 108 -4.17 5.81 -1.43
CA VAL A 108 -3.45 7.07 -1.18
C VAL A 108 -3.78 8.17 -2.20
N VAL A 109 -4.07 7.81 -3.45
CA VAL A 109 -4.39 8.79 -4.50
C VAL A 109 -5.83 9.28 -4.45
N PHE A 110 -6.77 8.43 -4.04
CA PHE A 110 -8.21 8.74 -4.12
C PHE A 110 -8.82 9.18 -2.79
N MET A 111 -8.23 8.80 -1.65
CA MET A 111 -8.73 9.23 -0.35
C MET A 111 -8.33 10.68 -0.10
N VAL A 112 -9.34 11.52 0.12
CA VAL A 112 -9.16 12.95 0.43
C VAL A 112 -9.01 13.15 1.94
N ASP A 113 -9.75 12.36 2.73
CA ASP A 113 -9.70 12.42 4.18
C ASP A 113 -8.45 11.67 4.68
N PRO A 114 -7.49 12.36 5.32
CA PRO A 114 -6.21 11.78 5.71
C PRO A 114 -6.35 10.77 6.85
N VAL A 115 -7.37 10.90 7.70
CA VAL A 115 -7.63 9.96 8.79
C VAL A 115 -8.22 8.67 8.22
N LEU A 116 -9.23 8.78 7.34
CA LEU A 116 -9.83 7.64 6.67
C LEU A 116 -8.81 6.90 5.77
N GLU A 117 -7.95 7.65 5.07
CA GLU A 117 -6.84 7.09 4.28
C GLU A 117 -5.97 6.16 5.13
N ILE A 118 -5.48 6.66 6.27
CA ILE A 118 -4.60 5.91 7.19
C ILE A 118 -5.32 4.67 7.73
N TYR A 119 -6.60 4.75 8.09
CA TYR A 119 -7.39 3.60 8.53
C TYR A 119 -7.47 2.53 7.43
N VAL A 120 -7.86 2.90 6.21
CA VAL A 120 -8.04 1.96 5.11
C VAL A 120 -6.71 1.31 4.70
N VAL A 121 -5.62 2.08 4.70
CA VAL A 121 -4.25 1.56 4.50
C VAL A 121 -3.87 0.58 5.60
N SER A 122 -4.11 0.90 6.87
CA SER A 122 -3.81 0.04 8.02
C SER A 122 -4.54 -1.31 7.93
N TRP A 123 -5.84 -1.30 7.68
CA TRP A 123 -6.64 -2.52 7.51
C TRP A 123 -6.21 -3.34 6.29
N SER A 124 -5.87 -2.68 5.19
CA SER A 124 -5.37 -3.36 3.99
C SER A 124 -4.05 -4.09 4.27
N ILE A 125 -3.08 -3.41 4.90
CA ILE A 125 -1.79 -4.01 5.25
C ILE A 125 -1.97 -5.16 6.24
N LEU A 126 -2.85 -5.02 7.24
CA LEU A 126 -3.17 -6.09 8.18
C LEU A 126 -3.72 -7.33 7.48
N ALA A 127 -4.64 -7.16 6.53
CA ALA A 127 -5.17 -8.28 5.74
C ALA A 127 -4.06 -8.99 4.95
N PHE A 128 -3.16 -8.25 4.30
CA PHE A 128 -2.02 -8.82 3.59
C PHE A 128 -1.00 -9.48 4.52
N LEU A 129 -0.80 -8.95 5.73
CA LEU A 129 0.06 -9.56 6.76
C LEU A 129 -0.49 -10.92 7.19
N ILE A 130 -1.80 -11.03 7.46
CA ILE A 130 -2.46 -12.29 7.80
C ILE A 130 -2.26 -13.31 6.67
N VAL A 131 -2.50 -12.89 5.43
CA VAL A 131 -2.33 -13.73 4.24
C VAL A 131 -0.88 -14.19 4.08
N GLN A 132 0.10 -13.32 4.32
CA GLN A 132 1.54 -13.65 4.27
C GLN A 132 1.94 -14.67 5.35
N VAL A 133 1.45 -14.51 6.59
CA VAL A 133 1.74 -15.41 7.72
C VAL A 133 1.16 -16.80 7.49
N LEU A 134 -0.06 -16.88 6.93
CA LEU A 134 -0.76 -18.15 6.70
C LEU A 134 -0.18 -18.92 5.51
N ILE A 135 0.18 -18.24 4.42
CA ILE A 135 0.56 -18.91 3.17
C ILE A 135 2.07 -19.18 3.09
N GLN A 136 2.92 -18.29 3.64
CA GLN A 136 4.39 -18.40 3.57
C GLN A 136 4.91 -18.81 2.18
N PRO A 137 4.62 -18.02 1.15
CA PRO A 137 4.76 -18.37 -0.26
C PRO A 137 6.22 -18.56 -0.73
N TYR A 138 7.20 -18.02 -0.01
CA TYR A 138 8.60 -18.08 -0.41
C TYR A 138 9.20 -19.46 -0.11
N GLN A 139 10.11 -19.94 -0.97
CA GLN A 139 10.83 -21.20 -0.73
C GLN A 139 11.75 -21.11 0.50
N ASN A 140 12.36 -19.94 0.70
CA ASN A 140 13.25 -19.70 1.82
C ASN A 140 12.48 -19.10 3.00
N HIS A 141 12.47 -19.80 4.14
CA HIS A 141 11.84 -19.33 5.37
C HIS A 141 12.40 -17.98 5.86
N LEU A 142 13.67 -17.68 5.60
CA LEU A 142 14.27 -16.38 5.93
C LEU A 142 13.57 -15.24 5.16
N ILE A 143 13.26 -15.46 3.88
CA ILE A 143 12.58 -14.45 3.05
C ILE A 143 11.13 -14.28 3.51
N ASN A 144 10.44 -15.37 3.87
CA ASN A 144 9.11 -15.30 4.49
C ASN A 144 9.14 -14.45 5.76
N ARG A 145 10.14 -14.63 6.63
CA ARG A 145 10.31 -13.86 7.87
C ARG A 145 10.59 -12.39 7.57
N LEU A 146 11.47 -12.09 6.62
CA LEU A 146 11.79 -10.72 6.22
C LEU A 146 10.59 -9.98 5.64
N GLU A 147 9.81 -10.61 4.77
CA GLU A 147 8.60 -10.00 4.21
C GLU A 147 7.54 -9.78 5.29
N THR A 148 7.41 -10.71 6.23
CA THR A 148 6.45 -10.54 7.33
C THR A 148 6.91 -9.45 8.31
N LEU A 149 8.22 -9.36 8.58
CA LEU A 149 8.81 -8.28 9.37
C LEU A 149 8.57 -6.92 8.70
N SER A 150 8.81 -6.83 7.38
CA SER A 150 8.63 -5.59 6.62
C SER A 150 7.17 -5.12 6.67
N LEU A 151 6.20 -6.01 6.44
CA LEU A 151 4.78 -5.70 6.54
C LEU A 151 4.37 -5.26 7.94
N THR A 152 4.92 -5.90 8.97
CA THR A 152 4.66 -5.53 10.37
C THR A 152 5.24 -4.15 10.69
N THR A 153 6.46 -3.84 10.24
CA THR A 153 7.07 -2.52 10.40
C THR A 153 6.23 -1.42 9.73
N ILE A 154 5.72 -1.67 8.52
CA ILE A 154 4.85 -0.72 7.83
C ILE A 154 3.55 -0.53 8.61
N LEU A 155 2.91 -1.62 9.09
CA LEU A 155 1.68 -1.54 9.87
C LEU A 155 1.87 -0.67 11.12
N VAL A 156 2.96 -0.85 11.86
CA VAL A 156 3.26 -0.03 13.06
C VAL A 156 3.52 1.43 12.69
N SER A 157 4.21 1.68 11.59
CA SER A 157 4.49 3.05 11.12
C SER A 157 3.21 3.80 10.74
N VAL A 158 2.27 3.13 10.05
CA VAL A 158 0.98 3.73 9.64
C VAL A 158 0.09 4.02 10.85
N ASN A 159 0.04 3.11 11.82
CA ASN A 159 -0.73 3.33 13.05
C ASN A 159 -0.08 4.41 13.95
N MET A 160 1.25 4.54 13.95
CA MET A 160 1.92 5.67 14.61
C MET A 160 1.54 7.01 13.96
N ALA A 161 1.43 7.05 12.62
CA ALA A 161 0.96 8.23 11.90
C ALA A 161 -0.52 8.56 12.24
N LEU A 162 -1.36 7.54 12.45
CA LEU A 162 -2.74 7.74 12.90
C LEU A 162 -2.81 8.43 14.26
N LEU A 163 -2.00 7.97 15.22
CA LEU A 163 -1.92 8.56 16.56
C LEU A 163 -1.48 10.02 16.54
N TRP A 164 -0.69 10.40 15.54
CA TRP A 164 -0.25 11.78 15.37
C TRP A 164 -1.36 12.68 14.81
N GLN A 165 -2.20 12.17 13.91
CA GLN A 165 -3.24 12.95 13.21
C GLN A 165 -4.60 12.97 13.88
N SER A 166 -4.89 12.10 14.84
CA SER A 166 -6.21 12.04 15.49
C SER A 166 -6.50 13.31 16.28
N HIS A 167 -7.17 14.28 15.63
CA HIS A 167 -7.77 15.48 16.21
C HIS A 167 -8.93 15.18 17.19
N LEU A 168 -9.36 13.92 17.32
CA LEU A 168 -10.35 13.50 18.34
C LEU A 168 -9.84 13.70 19.78
N PHE A 169 -8.55 13.95 19.96
CA PHE A 169 -7.93 14.25 21.24
C PHE A 169 -7.45 15.70 21.25
N THR A 170 -8.36 16.60 21.57
CA THR A 170 -8.05 18.01 21.84
C THR A 170 -6.97 18.15 22.90
N GLU A 171 -5.93 18.94 22.57
CA GLU A 171 -4.88 19.55 23.40
C GLU A 171 -4.83 19.09 24.89
N GLY A 172 -3.89 18.19 25.21
CA GLY A 172 -3.23 18.16 26.53
C GLY A 172 -3.85 17.30 27.65
N GLY A 173 -4.93 16.55 27.41
CA GLY A 173 -5.52 15.69 28.43
C GLY A 173 -4.70 14.41 28.72
N ALA A 174 -4.57 14.03 29.99
CA ALA A 174 -3.86 12.79 30.41
C ALA A 174 -4.41 11.51 29.73
N VAL A 175 -5.70 11.51 29.38
CA VAL A 175 -6.38 10.37 28.71
C VAL A 175 -5.84 10.13 27.30
N ASP A 176 -5.49 11.19 26.56
CA ASP A 176 -4.90 11.08 25.22
C ASP A 176 -3.51 10.43 25.29
N TRP A 177 -2.67 10.93 26.20
CA TRP A 177 -1.33 10.39 26.37
C TRP A 177 -1.36 8.91 26.78
N VAL A 178 -2.28 8.52 27.67
CA VAL A 178 -2.48 7.12 28.06
C VAL A 178 -2.90 6.26 26.87
N LEU A 179 -3.88 6.70 26.05
CA LEU A 179 -4.33 5.93 24.88
C LEU A 179 -3.23 5.77 23.83
N ARG A 180 -2.42 6.80 23.59
CA ARG A 180 -1.25 6.73 22.69
C ARG A 180 -0.21 5.73 23.21
N VAL A 181 0.14 5.81 24.49
CA VAL A 181 1.12 4.90 25.10
C VAL A 181 0.62 3.46 25.09
N VAL A 182 -0.66 3.22 25.38
CA VAL A 182 -1.28 1.88 25.32
C VAL A 182 -1.25 1.33 23.89
N LEU A 183 -1.64 2.12 22.89
CA LEU A 183 -1.64 1.68 21.49
C LEU A 183 -0.23 1.45 20.94
N ILE A 184 0.76 2.27 21.33
CA ILE A 184 2.17 2.07 20.98
C ILE A 184 2.72 0.81 21.65
N SER A 185 2.42 0.62 22.94
CA SER A 185 2.91 -0.54 23.70
C SER A 185 2.30 -1.84 23.18
N LEU A 186 1.02 -1.82 22.80
CA LEU A 186 0.33 -2.95 22.18
C LEU A 186 0.98 -3.32 20.84
N GLN A 187 1.23 -2.34 19.98
CA GLN A 187 1.84 -2.57 18.66
C GLN A 187 3.32 -2.95 18.73
N GLY A 188 4.09 -2.31 19.62
CA GLY A 188 5.47 -2.67 19.90
C GLY A 188 5.57 -4.07 20.51
N GLY A 189 4.64 -4.43 21.40
CA GLY A 189 4.49 -5.78 21.94
C GLY A 189 4.18 -6.80 20.86
N LEU A 190 3.25 -6.51 19.93
CA LEU A 190 2.95 -7.38 18.79
C LEU A 190 4.18 -7.57 17.88
N LEU A 191 4.94 -6.51 17.60
CA LEU A 191 6.20 -6.61 16.86
C LEU A 191 7.23 -7.47 17.59
N ALA A 192 7.41 -7.27 18.90
CA ALA A 192 8.38 -8.02 19.70
C ALA A 192 8.01 -9.50 19.78
N ILE A 193 6.73 -9.81 20.02
CA ILE A 193 6.22 -11.19 20.00
C ILE A 193 6.43 -11.81 18.63
N PHE A 194 6.15 -11.08 17.55
CA PHE A 194 6.38 -11.53 16.19
C PHE A 194 7.86 -11.83 15.94
N VAL A 195 8.76 -10.92 16.30
CA VAL A 195 10.23 -11.11 16.18
C VAL A 195 10.71 -12.30 16.99
N VAL A 196 10.16 -12.54 18.19
CA VAL A 196 10.56 -13.68 19.04
C VAL A 196 10.06 -15.01 18.47
N ILE A 197 8.82 -15.06 17.96
CA ILE A 197 8.23 -16.28 17.36
C ILE A 197 8.93 -16.64 16.06
N PHE A 198 9.20 -15.64 15.21
CA PHE A 198 9.76 -15.85 13.88
C PHE A 198 11.28 -15.65 13.83
N GLY A 199 11.92 -15.23 14.91
CA GLY A 199 13.37 -15.06 15.00
C GLY A 199 14.15 -16.32 15.36
N LYS A 200 13.47 -17.38 15.82
CA LYS A 200 14.03 -18.74 15.96
C LYS A 200 13.84 -19.50 14.67
#